data_AF-A0A9D4YLK6-F1
#
_entry.id   AF-A0A9D4YLK6-F1
#
_cell.length_a   1.000
_cell.length_b   1.000
_cell.length_c   1.000
_cell.angle_alpha   90.00
_cell.angle_beta   90.00
_cell.angle_gamma   90.00
#
_symmetry.space_group_name_H-M   'P 1'
#
loop_
_entity.id
_entity.type
_entity.pdbx_description
1 polymer ?
#
loop_
_entity_poly.entity_id
_entity_poly.type
_entity_poly.pdbx_seq_one_letter_code
_entity_poly.pdbx_strand_id
1 'polypeptide(L)'
;MSILLQGITFSVDFFVLAIEGPDVVLGFPWLQFLGKVAHDYSALTTEYTWQGVPVTLVSDPSLATNVVSLHKLQALVQSEDIASMFTLTNSPTEPELSGILDPVFPSYLPAPVLALLHRFSQVFSTPTGLPPHRPVDHRIHLVEGTKPINVRPYRYPRFQKAEMEKLIREMLDQGIIILSHSPFFSPCYP
;
A
#
# COMPACT_ATOMS: atom_id res chain seq x y z
N MET A 1 -24.98 -14.28 -6.40
CA MET A 1 -25.95 -13.15 -6.31
C MET A 1 -25.99 -12.44 -7.66
N SER A 2 -27.05 -11.71 -8.02
CA SER A 2 -27.12 -10.99 -9.30
C SER A 2 -27.01 -9.48 -9.09
N ILE A 3 -26.15 -8.81 -9.86
CA ILE A 3 -26.06 -7.34 -9.91
C ILE A 3 -26.56 -6.83 -11.26
N LEU A 4 -27.20 -5.65 -11.26
CA LEU A 4 -27.61 -4.95 -12.48
C LEU A 4 -26.68 -3.76 -12.69
N LEU A 5 -25.89 -3.78 -13.76
CA LEU A 5 -24.95 -2.72 -14.11
C LEU A 5 -25.24 -2.27 -15.54
N GLN A 6 -25.62 -0.99 -15.71
CA GLN A 6 -25.97 -0.39 -17.01
C GLN A 6 -26.98 -1.20 -17.83
N GLY A 7 -27.97 -1.79 -17.14
CA GLY A 7 -29.01 -2.61 -17.78
C GLY A 7 -28.62 -4.07 -18.02
N ILE A 8 -27.43 -4.49 -17.59
CA ILE A 8 -26.90 -5.84 -17.81
C ILE A 8 -26.82 -6.56 -16.47
N THR A 9 -27.37 -7.78 -16.42
CA THR A 9 -27.37 -8.60 -15.20
C THR A 9 -26.17 -9.54 -15.17
N PHE A 10 -25.34 -9.41 -14.15
CA PHE A 10 -24.19 -10.27 -13.90
C PHE A 10 -24.45 -11.16 -12.70
N SER A 11 -24.29 -12.47 -12.88
CA SER A 11 -24.29 -13.43 -11.77
C SER A 11 -22.87 -13.56 -11.23
N VAL A 12 -22.65 -13.08 -10.01
CA VAL A 12 -21.34 -13.03 -9.37
C VAL A 12 -21.45 -13.49 -7.92
N ASP A 13 -20.44 -14.21 -7.45
CA ASP A 13 -20.29 -14.56 -6.06
C ASP A 13 -19.49 -13.47 -5.35
N PHE A 14 -20.01 -12.97 -4.22
CA PHE A 14 -19.40 -11.89 -3.46
C PHE A 14 -18.84 -12.39 -2.13
N PHE A 15 -17.72 -11.80 -1.75
CA PHE A 15 -17.21 -11.87 -0.39
C PHE A 15 -17.56 -10.55 0.31
N VAL A 16 -18.23 -10.63 1.45
CA VAL A 16 -18.62 -9.45 2.22
C VAL A 16 -17.41 -9.02 3.05
N LEU A 17 -16.93 -7.80 2.80
CA LEU A 17 -15.86 -7.15 3.54
C LEU A 17 -16.42 -5.83 4.09
N ALA A 18 -16.10 -5.51 5.35
CA ALA A 18 -16.41 -4.20 5.91
C ALA A 18 -15.40 -3.19 5.35
N ILE A 19 -15.66 -2.67 4.15
CA ILE A 19 -14.87 -1.63 3.51
C ILE A 19 -15.64 -0.31 3.51
N GLU A 20 -14.94 0.79 3.74
CA GLU A 20 -15.45 2.14 3.50
C GLU A 20 -15.10 2.54 2.06
N GLY A 21 -16.09 3.03 1.29
CA GLY A 21 -15.89 3.47 -0.10
C GLY A 21 -16.83 2.76 -1.08
N PRO A 22 -16.31 1.97 -2.04
CA PRO A 22 -17.13 1.36 -3.09
C PRO A 22 -18.05 0.26 -2.52
N ASP A 23 -19.31 0.25 -2.97
CA ASP A 23 -20.30 -0.76 -2.56
C ASP A 23 -19.92 -2.18 -3.03
N VAL A 24 -19.29 -2.30 -4.20
CA VAL A 24 -18.91 -3.57 -4.81
C VAL A 24 -17.60 -3.42 -5.59
N VAL A 25 -16.66 -4.33 -5.38
CA VAL A 25 -15.42 -4.44 -6.16
C VAL A 25 -15.42 -5.75 -6.95
N LEU A 26 -15.46 -5.65 -8.28
CA LEU A 26 -15.40 -6.81 -9.18
C LEU A 26 -13.95 -7.17 -9.45
N GLY A 27 -13.45 -8.15 -8.68
CA GLY A 27 -12.08 -8.61 -8.76
C GLY A 27 -11.81 -9.65 -9.86
N PHE A 28 -10.63 -10.25 -9.77
CA PHE A 28 -10.15 -11.26 -10.70
C PHE A 28 -11.11 -12.43 -10.96
N PRO A 29 -11.82 -13.01 -9.96
CA PRO A 29 -12.77 -14.09 -10.21
C PRO A 29 -13.87 -13.72 -11.20
N TRP A 30 -14.31 -12.46 -11.19
CA TRP A 30 -15.30 -11.98 -12.15
C TRP A 30 -14.67 -11.74 -13.54
N LEU A 31 -13.47 -11.13 -13.58
CA LEU A 31 -12.75 -10.83 -14.83
C LEU A 31 -12.47 -12.08 -15.67
N GLN A 32 -12.29 -13.25 -15.06
CA GLN A 32 -12.07 -14.51 -15.77
C GLN A 32 -13.22 -14.90 -16.71
N PHE A 33 -14.45 -14.46 -16.44
CA PHE A 33 -15.61 -14.77 -17.27
C PHE A 33 -15.72 -13.90 -18.54
N LEU A 34 -14.98 -12.80 -18.62
CA LEU A 34 -15.11 -11.82 -19.70
C LEU A 34 -14.34 -12.21 -20.97
N GLY A 35 -13.35 -13.11 -20.84
CA GLY A 35 -12.48 -13.50 -21.95
C GLY A 35 -11.60 -12.34 -22.43
N LYS A 36 -11.63 -12.04 -23.73
CA LYS A 36 -10.88 -10.91 -24.29
C LYS A 36 -11.62 -9.61 -23.99
N VAL A 37 -10.91 -8.69 -23.36
CA VAL A 37 -11.42 -7.36 -23.01
C VAL A 37 -10.65 -6.31 -23.81
N ALA A 38 -11.38 -5.38 -24.42
CA ALA A 38 -10.83 -4.20 -25.05
C ALA A 38 -11.19 -2.95 -24.22
N HIS A 39 -10.26 -2.01 -24.13
CA HIS A 39 -10.45 -0.77 -23.40
C HIS A 39 -10.18 0.42 -24.32
N ASP A 40 -11.10 1.38 -24.34
CA ASP A 40 -10.85 2.71 -24.87
C ASP A 40 -10.69 3.67 -23.68
N TYR A 41 -9.44 4.03 -23.38
CA TYR A 41 -9.15 4.96 -22.28
C TYR A 41 -9.52 6.41 -22.59
N SER A 42 -9.71 6.77 -23.86
CA SER A 42 -10.15 8.11 -24.26
C SER A 42 -11.66 8.27 -24.07
N ALA A 43 -12.43 7.25 -24.44
CA ALA A 43 -13.88 7.21 -24.25
C ALA A 43 -14.29 6.63 -22.88
N LEU A 44 -13.32 6.13 -22.10
CA LEU A 44 -13.50 5.42 -20.83
C LEU A 44 -14.48 4.24 -20.96
N THR A 45 -14.38 3.47 -22.04
CA THR A 45 -15.23 2.31 -22.31
C THR A 45 -14.47 1.01 -22.17
N THR A 46 -15.20 -0.05 -21.80
CA THR A 46 -14.69 -1.41 -21.70
C THR A 46 -15.63 -2.35 -22.43
N GLU A 47 -15.09 -3.10 -23.39
CA GLU A 47 -15.83 -3.99 -24.28
C GLU A 47 -15.40 -5.43 -24.08
N TYR A 48 -16.36 -6.34 -23.95
CA TYR A 48 -16.14 -7.77 -23.80
C TYR A 48 -17.38 -8.56 -24.21
N THR A 49 -17.28 -9.89 -24.20
CA THR A 49 -18.44 -10.76 -24.49
C THR A 49 -18.95 -11.38 -23.20
N TRP A 50 -20.23 -11.18 -22.90
CA TRP A 50 -20.92 -11.80 -21.77
C TRP A 50 -22.00 -12.74 -22.27
N GLN A 51 -21.92 -14.03 -21.93
CA GLN A 51 -22.88 -15.06 -22.38
C GLN A 51 -23.10 -15.09 -23.91
N GLY A 52 -22.05 -14.81 -24.69
CA GLY A 52 -22.11 -14.77 -26.16
C GLY A 52 -22.64 -13.46 -26.75
N VAL A 53 -22.99 -12.47 -25.92
CA VAL A 53 -23.46 -11.16 -26.36
C VAL A 53 -22.35 -10.12 -26.13
N PRO A 54 -22.03 -9.26 -27.13
CA PRO A 54 -21.10 -8.17 -26.92
C PRO A 54 -21.69 -7.14 -25.95
N VAL A 55 -20.88 -6.75 -24.98
CA VAL A 55 -21.22 -5.80 -23.91
C VAL A 55 -20.19 -4.68 -23.92
N THR A 56 -20.69 -3.45 -23.83
CA THR A 56 -19.87 -2.24 -23.63
C THR A 56 -20.31 -1.57 -22.34
N LEU A 57 -19.39 -1.46 -21.39
CA LEU A 57 -19.56 -0.65 -20.19
C LEU A 57 -18.88 0.70 -20.38
N VAL A 58 -19.54 1.78 -19.93
CA VAL A 58 -19.01 3.14 -19.99
C VAL A 58 -18.73 3.66 -18.57
N SER A 59 -17.61 4.30 -18.32
CA SER A 59 -17.37 4.93 -17.01
C SER A 59 -18.42 6.02 -16.73
N ASP A 60 -18.82 6.16 -15.47
CA ASP A 60 -19.69 7.27 -15.08
C ASP A 60 -18.91 8.60 -15.15
N PRO A 61 -19.29 9.54 -16.03
CA PRO A 61 -18.59 10.82 -16.16
C PRO A 61 -18.76 11.71 -14.94
N SER A 62 -19.74 11.46 -14.07
CA SER A 62 -19.91 12.19 -12.81
C SER A 62 -18.82 11.87 -11.78
N LEU A 63 -18.16 10.72 -11.90
CA LEU A 63 -17.02 10.33 -11.07
C LEU A 63 -15.70 10.95 -11.57
N ALA A 64 -15.70 11.60 -12.74
CA ALA A 64 -14.52 12.29 -13.26
C ALA A 64 -14.23 13.51 -12.39
N THR A 65 -13.21 13.38 -11.53
CA THR A 65 -12.80 14.46 -10.64
C THR A 65 -12.12 15.56 -11.46
N ASN A 66 -12.79 16.69 -11.63
CA ASN A 66 -12.18 17.86 -12.25
C ASN A 66 -11.35 18.61 -11.21
N VAL A 67 -10.04 18.71 -11.44
CA VAL A 67 -9.19 19.60 -10.64
C VAL A 67 -9.65 21.04 -10.89
N VAL A 68 -10.09 21.71 -9.83
CA VAL A 68 -10.50 23.12 -9.89
C VAL A 68 -9.42 24.01 -9.27
N SER A 69 -9.21 25.19 -9.84
CA SER A 69 -8.36 26.21 -9.23
C SER A 69 -9.03 26.78 -7.98
N LEU A 70 -8.24 27.36 -7.07
CA LEU A 70 -8.75 28.04 -5.87
C LEU A 70 -9.80 29.11 -6.21
N HIS A 71 -9.57 29.90 -7.27
CA HIS A 71 -10.51 30.92 -7.73
C HIS A 71 -11.84 30.32 -8.19
N LYS A 72 -11.81 29.20 -8.91
CA LYS A 72 -13.03 28.51 -9.36
C LYS A 72 -13.77 27.88 -8.18
N LEU A 73 -13.04 27.34 -7.21
CA LEU A 73 -13.61 26.84 -5.95
C LEU A 73 -14.31 27.97 -5.18
N GLN A 74 -13.69 29.16 -5.06
CA GLN A 74 -14.31 30.33 -4.44
C GLN A 74 -15.60 30.76 -5.15
N ALA A 75 -15.61 30.77 -6.48
CA ALA A 75 -16.80 31.08 -7.26
C ALA A 75 -17.93 30.06 -7.03
N LEU A 76 -17.59 28.76 -6.97
CA LEU A 76 -18.55 27.68 -6.69
C LEU A 76 -19.13 27.77 -5.27
N VAL A 77 -18.32 28.18 -4.28
CA VAL A 77 -18.80 28.44 -2.91
C VAL A 77 -19.80 29.60 -2.90
N GLN A 78 -19.60 30.61 -3.74
CA GLN A 78 -20.49 31.77 -3.84
C GLN A 78 -21.76 31.51 -4.64
N SER A 79 -21.76 30.50 -5.53
CA SER A 79 -22.91 30.17 -6.39
C SER A 79 -23.89 29.15 -5.80
N GLU A 80 -23.68 28.69 -4.56
CA GLU A 80 -24.45 27.62 -3.89
C GLU A 80 -24.47 26.27 -4.64
N ASP A 81 -23.57 26.06 -5.61
CA ASP A 81 -23.46 24.82 -6.40
C ASP A 81 -22.71 23.69 -5.67
N ILE A 82 -22.31 23.90 -4.43
CA ILE A 82 -21.55 22.93 -3.62
C ILE A 82 -22.47 22.26 -2.60
N ALA A 83 -22.72 20.96 -2.78
CA ALA A 83 -23.47 20.17 -1.81
C ALA A 83 -22.68 19.86 -0.52
N SER A 84 -21.37 19.62 -0.63
CA SER A 84 -20.49 19.36 0.50
C SER A 84 -19.02 19.62 0.14
N MET A 85 -18.21 20.00 1.14
CA MET A 85 -16.77 20.24 1.00
C MET A 85 -16.02 19.48 2.08
N PHE A 86 -15.04 18.67 1.68
CA PHE A 86 -14.19 17.90 2.58
C PHE A 86 -12.74 18.36 2.40
N THR A 87 -12.02 18.49 3.51
CA THR A 87 -10.59 18.83 3.50
C THR A 87 -9.80 17.67 4.09
N LEU A 88 -8.88 17.13 3.32
CA LEU A 88 -7.87 16.21 3.82
C LEU A 88 -6.73 17.03 4.43
N THR A 89 -6.66 17.07 5.75
CA THR A 89 -5.48 17.57 6.44
C THR A 89 -4.65 16.38 6.88
N ASN A 90 -3.34 16.42 6.62
CA ASN A 90 -2.44 15.64 7.44
C ASN A 90 -2.53 16.25 8.83
N SER A 91 -3.26 15.61 9.73
CA SER A 91 -3.05 15.88 11.15
C SER A 91 -1.55 15.66 11.38
N PRO A 92 -0.82 16.60 12.01
CA PRO A 92 0.45 16.20 12.60
C PRO A 92 0.07 15.02 13.48
N THR A 93 0.60 13.84 13.18
CA THR A 93 0.61 12.73 14.12
C THR A 93 1.01 13.39 15.43
N GLU A 94 0.12 13.38 16.43
CA GLU A 94 0.55 13.68 17.80
C GLU A 94 1.87 12.93 17.94
N PRO A 95 2.97 13.61 18.34
CA PRO A 95 4.26 12.96 18.38
C PRO A 95 4.03 11.64 19.08
N GLU A 96 4.12 10.54 18.32
CA GLU A 96 4.07 9.22 18.90
C GLU A 96 5.11 9.34 19.99
N LEU A 97 4.65 9.26 21.24
CA LEU A 97 5.52 9.24 22.39
C LEU A 97 6.46 8.09 22.08
N SER A 98 7.64 8.46 21.61
CA SER A 98 8.69 7.60 21.07
C SER A 98 9.38 7.07 22.31
N GLY A 99 8.61 6.27 23.04
CA GLY A 99 8.86 5.98 24.43
C GLY A 99 7.81 5.00 24.95
N ILE A 100 8.11 3.72 24.82
CA ILE A 100 7.77 2.68 25.81
C ILE A 100 6.29 2.69 26.26
N LEU A 101 5.33 2.72 25.34
CA LEU A 101 3.93 2.45 25.70
C LEU A 101 3.48 1.14 25.06
N ASP A 102 2.86 0.29 25.88
CA ASP A 102 2.30 -0.99 25.47
C ASP A 102 1.39 -0.81 24.24
N PRO A 103 1.38 -1.76 23.29
CA PRO A 103 0.49 -1.68 22.14
C PRO A 103 -0.97 -1.62 22.61
N VAL A 104 -1.65 -0.54 22.27
CA VAL A 104 -3.07 -0.35 22.57
C VAL A 104 -3.88 -1.13 21.54
N PHE A 105 -4.50 -2.22 21.97
CA PHE A 105 -5.34 -3.04 21.09
C PHE A 105 -6.81 -2.59 21.17
N PRO A 106 -7.56 -2.65 20.06
CA PRO A 106 -8.95 -2.21 20.05
C PRO A 106 -9.85 -3.05 20.95
N SER A 107 -10.66 -2.40 21.79
CA SER A 107 -11.54 -3.04 22.78
C SER A 107 -12.71 -3.83 22.19
N TYR A 108 -12.99 -3.68 20.90
CA TYR A 108 -14.05 -4.43 20.20
C TYR A 108 -13.64 -5.88 19.86
N LEU A 109 -12.36 -6.25 20.06
CA LEU A 109 -11.88 -7.59 19.74
C LEU A 109 -12.38 -8.62 20.79
N PRO A 110 -12.69 -9.86 20.36
CA PRO A 110 -13.07 -10.93 21.30
C PRO A 110 -12.00 -11.16 22.38
N ALA A 111 -12.43 -11.44 23.62
CA ALA A 111 -11.52 -11.64 24.76
C ALA A 111 -10.36 -12.63 24.50
N PRO A 112 -10.57 -13.77 23.80
CA PRO A 112 -9.46 -14.68 23.47
C PRO A 112 -8.38 -14.04 22.57
N VAL A 113 -8.79 -13.14 21.67
CA VAL A 113 -7.89 -12.42 20.76
C VAL A 113 -7.12 -11.34 21.51
N LEU A 114 -7.80 -10.56 22.36
CA LEU A 114 -7.14 -9.57 23.22
C LEU A 114 -6.10 -10.23 24.14
N ALA A 115 -6.43 -11.36 24.76
CA ALA A 115 -5.49 -12.12 25.59
C ALA A 115 -4.25 -12.57 24.79
N LEU A 116 -4.43 -13.01 23.55
CA LEU A 116 -3.33 -13.40 22.66
C LEU A 116 -2.45 -12.20 22.29
N LEU A 117 -3.07 -11.08 21.94
CA LEU A 117 -2.38 -9.85 21.53
C LEU A 117 -1.55 -9.27 22.69
N HIS A 118 -2.12 -9.21 23.90
CA HIS A 118 -1.37 -8.80 25.09
C HIS A 118 -0.25 -9.78 25.44
N ARG A 119 -0.47 -11.10 25.29
CA ARG A 119 0.58 -12.11 25.53
C ARG A 119 1.78 -11.94 24.60
N PHE A 120 1.56 -11.46 23.39
CA PHE A 120 2.59 -11.27 22.37
C PHE A 120 2.82 -9.79 22.02
N SER A 121 2.60 -8.88 22.96
CA SER A 121 2.78 -7.44 22.77
C SER A 121 4.18 -7.09 22.23
N GLN A 122 5.20 -7.80 22.71
CA GLN A 122 6.59 -7.70 22.28
C GLN A 122 6.83 -7.98 20.78
N VAL A 123 5.92 -8.68 20.08
CA VAL A 123 6.05 -8.90 18.63
C VAL A 123 5.76 -7.62 17.85
N PHE A 124 5.00 -6.70 18.45
CA PHE A 124 4.59 -5.44 17.85
C PHE A 124 5.44 -4.25 18.29
N SER A 125 6.38 -4.44 19.23
CA SER A 125 7.31 -3.37 19.63
C SER A 125 8.33 -3.11 18.53
N THR A 126 8.73 -1.84 18.37
CA THR A 126 9.83 -1.46 17.48
C THR A 126 11.09 -2.26 17.84
N PRO A 127 11.71 -2.96 16.87
CA PRO A 127 12.93 -3.71 17.13
C PRO A 127 14.06 -2.75 17.50
N THR A 128 14.65 -2.95 18.66
CA THR A 128 15.78 -2.16 19.17
C THR A 128 17.14 -2.82 18.93
N GLY A 129 17.16 -3.90 18.14
CA GLY A 129 18.37 -4.66 17.83
C GLY A 129 18.11 -5.91 16.99
N LEU A 130 19.16 -6.70 16.80
CA LEU A 130 19.07 -7.99 16.11
C LEU A 130 18.17 -8.97 16.86
N PRO A 131 17.48 -9.87 16.15
CA PRO A 131 16.70 -10.91 16.80
C PRO A 131 17.59 -11.77 17.71
N PRO A 132 17.02 -12.34 18.79
CA PRO A 132 17.76 -13.19 19.71
C PRO A 132 18.38 -14.39 18.98
N HIS A 133 19.52 -14.85 19.50
CA HIS A 133 20.24 -15.99 18.95
C HIS A 133 19.33 -17.22 18.86
N ARG A 134 19.27 -17.83 17.67
CA ARG A 134 18.50 -19.05 17.41
C ARG A 134 19.46 -20.25 17.34
N PRO A 135 19.00 -21.48 17.65
CA PRO A 135 19.86 -22.67 17.55
C PRO A 135 20.32 -22.96 16.11
N VAL A 136 19.59 -22.43 15.13
CA VAL A 136 19.94 -22.51 13.71
C VAL A 136 20.43 -21.14 13.26
N ASP A 137 21.70 -21.08 12.89
CA ASP A 137 22.28 -19.93 12.20
C ASP A 137 22.21 -20.16 10.69
N HIS A 138 21.66 -19.20 9.96
CA HIS A 138 21.50 -19.32 8.52
C HIS A 138 22.78 -18.87 7.83
N ARG A 139 23.40 -19.77 7.06
CA ARG A 139 24.61 -19.47 6.29
C ARG A 139 24.33 -19.50 4.81
N ILE A 140 24.81 -18.47 4.11
CA ILE A 140 24.83 -18.43 2.65
C ILE A 140 26.10 -19.13 2.20
N HIS A 141 25.96 -20.34 1.64
CA HIS A 141 27.09 -21.10 1.09
C HIS A 141 27.42 -20.57 -0.31
N LEU A 142 28.67 -20.19 -0.53
CA LEU A 142 29.16 -19.78 -1.85
C LEU A 142 29.57 -21.02 -2.64
N VAL A 143 29.33 -20.99 -3.96
CA VAL A 143 29.87 -22.01 -4.86
C VAL A 143 31.39 -21.92 -4.87
N GLU A 144 32.06 -23.06 -4.84
CA GLU A 144 33.53 -23.13 -4.84
C GLU A 144 34.12 -22.37 -6.04
N GLY A 145 35.17 -21.59 -5.80
CA GLY A 145 35.81 -20.73 -6.82
C GLY A 145 35.10 -19.40 -7.09
N THR A 146 33.97 -19.10 -6.44
CA THR A 146 33.29 -17.79 -6.59
C THR A 146 34.14 -16.67 -6.03
N LYS A 147 34.42 -15.65 -6.85
CA LYS A 147 35.13 -14.44 -6.42
C LYS A 147 34.16 -13.46 -5.75
N PRO A 148 34.61 -12.67 -4.75
CA PRO A 148 33.79 -11.63 -4.15
C PRO A 148 33.29 -10.61 -5.17
N ILE A 149 32.00 -10.26 -5.09
CA ILE A 149 31.41 -9.19 -5.90
C ILE A 149 31.70 -7.86 -5.20
N ASN A 150 32.46 -6.98 -5.84
CA ASN A 150 32.74 -5.64 -5.33
C ASN A 150 32.53 -4.61 -6.46
N VAL A 151 31.34 -4.03 -6.49
CA VAL A 151 30.89 -3.13 -7.55
C VAL A 151 31.02 -1.68 -7.08
N ARG A 152 31.39 -0.75 -7.96
CA ARG A 152 31.52 0.67 -7.56
C ARG A 152 30.15 1.27 -7.21
N PRO A 153 30.04 2.12 -6.17
CA PRO A 153 28.79 2.82 -5.83
C PRO A 153 28.30 3.71 -6.97
N TYR A 154 26.98 3.81 -7.13
CA TYR A 154 26.37 4.79 -8.04
C TYR A 154 26.53 6.22 -7.52
N ARG A 155 26.44 7.19 -8.43
CA ARG A 155 26.40 8.62 -8.07
C ARG A 155 24.96 9.00 -7.73
N TYR A 156 24.72 9.46 -6.50
CA TYR A 156 23.42 9.93 -6.05
C TYR A 156 23.27 11.45 -6.19
N PRO A 157 22.11 11.96 -6.62
CA PRO A 157 21.67 13.31 -6.37
C PRO A 157 21.75 13.67 -4.87
N ARG A 158 22.00 14.94 -4.56
CA ARG A 158 22.27 15.40 -3.18
C ARG A 158 21.13 15.07 -2.20
N PHE A 159 19.88 15.19 -2.64
CA PHE A 159 18.72 14.94 -1.77
C PHE A 159 18.59 13.46 -1.40
N GLN A 160 18.78 12.53 -2.34
CA GLN A 160 18.73 11.09 -2.07
C GLN A 160 19.85 10.66 -1.13
N LYS A 161 21.06 11.19 -1.33
CA LYS A 161 22.18 10.93 -0.44
C LYS A 161 21.88 11.34 1.01
N ALA A 162 21.28 12.51 1.20
CA ALA A 162 20.95 13.01 2.53
C ALA A 162 19.94 12.10 3.25
N GLU A 163 18.91 11.62 2.54
CA GLU A 163 17.92 10.71 3.12
C GLU A 163 18.54 9.33 3.41
N MET A 164 19.37 8.80 2.51
CA MET A 164 20.10 7.57 2.76
C MET A 164 21.02 7.67 4.00
N GLU A 165 21.77 8.77 4.15
CA GLU A 165 22.63 8.99 5.31
C GLU A 165 21.83 9.12 6.61
N LYS A 166 20.61 9.64 6.55
CA LYS A 166 19.68 9.67 7.70
C LYS A 166 19.23 8.24 8.05
N LEU A 167 18.70 7.48 7.09
CA LEU A 167 18.26 6.09 7.31
C LEU A 167 19.39 5.19 7.82
N ILE A 168 20.60 5.33 7.27
CA ILE A 168 21.78 4.57 7.72
C ILE A 168 22.10 4.88 9.19
N ARG A 169 22.03 6.15 9.60
CA ARG A 169 22.25 6.53 11.02
C ARG A 169 21.19 5.94 11.93
N GLU A 170 19.93 6.01 11.54
CA GLU A 170 18.82 5.42 12.30
C GLU A 170 18.98 3.89 12.44
N MET A 171 19.32 3.19 11.36
CA MET A 171 19.54 1.74 11.40
C MET A 171 20.79 1.34 12.21
N LEU A 172 21.84 2.17 12.23
CA LEU A 172 23.01 1.97 13.09
C LEU A 172 22.66 2.15 14.57
N ASP A 173 21.89 3.19 14.90
CA ASP A 173 21.43 3.48 16.26
C ASP A 173 20.51 2.37 16.80
N GLN A 174 19.64 1.84 15.94
CA GLN A 174 18.78 0.70 16.23
C GLN A 174 19.52 -0.66 16.22
N GLY A 175 20.81 -0.70 15.86
CA GLY A 175 21.59 -1.95 15.79
C GLY A 175 21.12 -2.94 14.72
N ILE A 176 20.34 -2.48 13.72
CA ILE A 176 19.88 -3.30 12.60
C ILE A 176 21.03 -3.59 11.63
N ILE A 177 21.94 -2.61 11.46
CA ILE A 177 23.15 -2.74 10.65
C ILE A 177 24.38 -2.45 11.51
N ILE A 178 25.53 -2.97 11.07
CA ILE A 178 26.83 -2.74 11.72
C ILE A 178 27.89 -2.35 10.68
N LEU A 179 28.92 -1.65 11.14
CA LEU A 179 30.10 -1.40 10.32
C LEU A 179 30.83 -2.72 10.06
N SER A 180 31.20 -2.97 8.81
CA SER A 180 31.94 -4.16 8.40
C SER A 180 33.01 -3.81 7.38
N HIS A 181 34.08 -4.61 7.35
CA HIS A 181 35.12 -4.53 6.33
C HIS A 181 35.06 -5.81 5.46
N SER A 182 34.09 -5.82 4.54
CA SER A 182 33.79 -6.97 3.69
C SER A 182 34.48 -6.86 2.32
N PRO A 183 34.98 -7.97 1.74
CA PRO A 183 35.39 -7.99 0.33
C PRO A 183 34.19 -7.95 -0.64
N PHE A 184 32.96 -8.10 -0.12
CA PHE A 184 31.72 -7.99 -0.88
C PHE A 184 31.13 -6.59 -0.77
N PHE A 185 30.70 -6.04 -1.91
CA PHE A 185 29.99 -4.77 -1.99
C PHE A 185 28.98 -4.80 -3.14
N SER A 186 27.73 -4.44 -2.85
CA SER A 186 26.67 -4.20 -3.82
C SER A 186 26.20 -2.75 -3.69
N PRO A 187 26.04 -2.00 -4.79
CA PRO A 187 25.53 -0.64 -4.74
C PRO A 187 24.04 -0.66 -4.38
N CYS A 188 23.59 0.36 -3.63
CA CYS A 188 22.16 0.62 -3.44
C CYS A 188 21.59 1.32 -4.68
N TYR A 189 20.35 1.02 -5.01
CA TYR A 189 19.65 1.72 -6.09
C TYR A 189 18.98 3.00 -5.55
N PRO A 190 18.95 4.07 -6.34
CA PRO A 190 18.30 5.34 -5.99
C PRO A 190 16.77 5.25 -5.99
#